data_AF-A0AAD7ED96-F1
#
_entry.id   AF-A0AAD7ED96-F1
#
_cell.length_a   1.000
_cell.length_b   1.000
_cell.length_c   1.000
_cell.angle_alpha   90.00
_cell.angle_beta   90.00
_cell.angle_gamma   90.00
#
_symmetry.space_group_name_H-M   'P 1'
#
loop_
_entity.id
_entity.type
_entity.pdbx_description
1 polymer ?
#
loop_
_entity_poly.entity_id
_entity_poly.type
_entity_poly.pdbx_seq_one_letter_code
_entity_poly.pdbx_strand_id
1 'polypeptide(L)' 'LRTRRNTLAPVFRLSPKILTPIFQLCTTEDFVAGLGVSYVCRQWREIAMKSSHFWSNIDLSRPRWALEMLDRSHSAPLTV' A
#
# COMPACT_ATOMS: atom_id res chain seq x y z
N LEU A 1 17.98 -13.15 3.73
CA LEU A 1 17.25 -14.27 4.39
C LEU A 1 15.73 -14.15 4.28
N ARG A 2 15.09 -13.03 4.65
CA ARG A 2 13.62 -12.84 4.57
C ARG A 2 13.03 -12.95 3.15
N THR A 3 13.68 -12.39 2.13
CA THR A 3 13.21 -12.45 0.73
C THR A 3 13.09 -13.87 0.19
N ARG A 4 14.03 -14.77 0.53
CA ARG A 4 14.00 -16.20 0.14
C ARG A 4 12.95 -17.03 0.89
N ARG A 5 12.52 -16.61 2.09
CA ARG A 5 11.40 -17.27 2.79
C ARG A 5 10.05 -16.81 2.25
N ASN A 6 9.96 -15.54 1.84
CA ASN A 6 8.75 -15.05 1.20
C ASN A 6 8.43 -15.85 -0.06
N THR A 7 9.41 -16.22 -0.90
CA THR A 7 9.14 -17.05 -2.08
C THR A 7 8.53 -18.42 -1.79
N LEU A 8 8.58 -18.91 -0.54
CA LEU A 8 8.02 -20.21 -0.14
C LEU A 8 6.57 -20.11 0.37
N ALA A 9 6.11 -18.94 0.80
CA ALA A 9 4.73 -18.80 1.28
C ALA A 9 3.77 -18.55 0.10
N PRO A 10 2.60 -19.22 0.04
CA PRO A 10 1.65 -19.11 -1.07
C PRO A 10 1.25 -17.67 -1.41
N VAL A 11 1.05 -16.82 -0.40
CA VAL A 11 0.63 -15.41 -0.56
C VAL A 11 1.63 -14.56 -1.33
N PHE A 12 2.92 -14.90 -1.27
CA PHE A 12 3.98 -14.14 -1.95
C PHE A 12 4.21 -14.59 -3.39
N ARG A 13 3.57 -15.69 -3.83
CA ARG A 13 3.51 -16.12 -5.24
C ARG A 13 2.39 -15.41 -6.02
N LEU A 14 1.51 -14.69 -5.32
CA LEU A 14 0.48 -13.90 -5.97
C LEU A 14 1.14 -12.77 -6.78
N SER A 15 0.66 -12.59 -8.02
CA SER A 15 1.15 -11.50 -8.86
C SER A 15 0.76 -10.15 -8.23
N PRO A 16 1.55 -9.08 -8.48
CA PRO A 16 1.21 -7.73 -8.05
C PRO A 16 -0.22 -7.31 -8.43
N LYS A 17 -0.73 -7.77 -9.58
CA LYS A 17 -2.09 -7.45 -10.05
C LYS A 17 -3.20 -7.89 -9.10
N ILE A 18 -2.99 -8.97 -8.35
CA ILE A 18 -3.98 -9.47 -7.37
C ILE A 18 -3.77 -8.82 -6.01
N LEU A 19 -2.52 -8.50 -5.65
CA LEU A 19 -2.20 -7.87 -4.37
C LEU A 19 -2.65 -6.40 -4.32
N THR A 20 -2.56 -5.66 -5.43
CA THR A 20 -2.97 -4.25 -5.50
C THR A 20 -4.42 -4.01 -5.04
N PRO A 21 -5.45 -4.70 -5.57
CA PRO A 21 -6.83 -4.50 -5.11
C PRO A 21 -7.06 -4.93 -3.66
N ILE A 22 -6.35 -5.96 -3.17
CA ILE A 22 -6.40 -6.34 -1.76
C ILE A 22 -5.84 -5.21 -0.88
N PHE A 23 -4.73 -4.60 -1.29
CA PHE A 23 -4.12 -3.51 -0.53
C PHE A 23 -5.00 -2.26 -0.52
N GLN A 24 -5.70 -1.97 -1.63
CA GLN A 24 -6.68 -0.90 -1.70
C GLN A 24 -7.82 -1.10 -0.68
N LEU A 25 -8.34 -2.32 -0.57
CA LEU A 25 -9.37 -2.66 0.43
C LEU A 25 -8.87 -2.50 1.87
N CYS A 26 -7.57 -2.69 2.13
CA CYS A 26 -7.00 -2.43 3.46
C CYS A 26 -6.88 -0.93 3.77
N THR A 27 -6.70 -0.08 2.76
CA THR A 27 -6.55 1.39 2.93
C THR A 27 -7.86 2.16 2.98
N THR A 28 -8.97 1.60 2.53
CA THR A 28 -10.27 2.30 2.52
C THR A 28 -10.83 2.52 3.92
N GLU A 29 -10.58 1.59 4.84
CA GLU A 29 -11.13 1.64 6.21
C GLU A 29 -10.17 2.29 7.22
N ASP A 30 -8.85 2.08 7.05
CA ASP A 30 -7.83 2.58 7.97
C ASP A 30 -6.48 2.77 7.28
N PHE A 31 -6.01 4.01 7.21
CA PHE A 31 -4.68 4.34 6.66
C PHE A 31 -3.55 3.65 7.42
N VAL A 32 -3.67 3.46 8.74
CA VAL A 32 -2.64 2.79 9.55
C VAL A 32 -2.56 1.31 9.18
N ALA A 33 -3.70 0.65 9.01
CA ALA A 33 -3.76 -0.73 8.51
C ALA A 33 -3.15 -0.85 7.12
N GLY A 34 -3.48 0.09 6.22
CA GLY A 34 -2.87 0.23 4.90
C GLY A 34 -1.35 0.33 4.97
N LEU A 35 -0.82 1.29 5.74
CA LEU A 35 0.62 1.43 5.96
C LEU A 35 1.24 0.13 6.48
N GLY A 36 0.56 -0.60 7.38
CA GLY A 36 0.98 -1.91 7.89
C GLY A 36 1.34 -2.90 6.78
N VAL A 37 0.55 -2.93 5.69
CA VAL A 37 0.82 -3.75 4.50
C VAL A 37 2.19 -3.44 3.89
N SER A 38 2.57 -2.15 3.83
CA SER A 38 3.87 -1.71 3.31
C SER A 38 5.06 -2.08 4.21
N TYR A 39 4.81 -2.49 5.46
CA TYR A 39 5.83 -2.92 6.43
C TYR A 39 6.03 -4.45 6.47
N VAL A 40 5.15 -5.25 5.86
CA VAL A 40 5.23 -6.73 5.89
C VAL A 40 6.52 -7.24 5.25
N CYS A 41 6.80 -6.82 4.02
CA CYS A 41 8.04 -7.18 3.34
C CYS A 41 8.40 -6.21 2.20
N ARG A 42 9.62 -6.35 1.66
CA ARG A 42 10.10 -5.51 0.55
C ARG A 42 9.18 -5.58 -0.68
N GLN A 43 8.68 -6.76 -1.06
CA GLN A 43 7.79 -6.89 -2.21
C GLN A 43 6.46 -6.14 -2.00
N TRP A 44 5.86 -6.24 -0.81
CA TRP A 44 4.61 -5.56 -0.51
C TRP A 44 4.80 -4.04 -0.46
N ARG A 45 5.92 -3.58 0.10
CA ARG A 45 6.31 -2.18 0.05
C ARG A 45 6.41 -1.67 -1.38
N GLU A 46 7.12 -2.38 -2.26
CA GLU A 46 7.28 -2.00 -3.66
C GLU A 46 5.93 -1.92 -4.39
N ILE A 47 5.02 -2.86 -4.12
CA ILE A 47 3.67 -2.87 -4.72
C ILE A 47 2.84 -1.69 -4.20
N ALA A 48 2.81 -1.47 -2.88
CA ALA A 48 2.09 -0.36 -2.25
C ALA A 48 2.61 1.01 -2.73
N MET A 49 3.94 1.16 -2.84
CA MET A 49 4.57 2.40 -3.35
C MET A 49 4.28 2.65 -4.83
N LYS A 50 4.16 1.62 -5.65
CA LYS A 50 3.84 1.75 -7.08
C LYS A 50 2.35 1.97 -7.36
N SER A 51 1.48 1.69 -6.39
CA SER A 51 0.04 1.85 -6.54
C SER A 51 -0.36 3.27 -6.12
N SER A 52 -0.55 4.17 -7.07
CA SER A 52 -1.00 5.54 -6.79
C SER A 52 -2.37 5.58 -6.08
N HIS A 53 -3.26 4.64 -6.37
CA HIS A 53 -4.55 4.51 -5.70
C HIS A 53 -4.46 4.03 -4.24
N PHE A 54 -3.32 3.46 -3.82
CA PHE A 54 -3.11 3.12 -2.41
C PHE A 54 -2.95 4.39 -1.55
N TRP A 55 -2.46 5.48 -2.15
CA TRP A 55 -2.19 6.75 -1.49
C TRP A 55 -3.31 7.78 -1.68
N SER A 56 -4.40 7.43 -2.37
CA SER A 56 -5.42 8.40 -2.75
C SER A 56 -6.46 8.69 -1.67
N ASN A 57 -6.54 7.87 -0.62
CA ASN A 57 -7.45 8.08 0.51
C ASN A 57 -6.77 8.90 1.61
N ILE A 58 -6.83 10.23 1.53
CA ILE A 58 -5.99 11.15 2.29
C ILE A 58 -6.47 11.30 3.73
N ASP A 59 -5.68 10.80 4.69
CA ASP A 59 -5.92 11.04 6.12
C ASP A 59 -5.47 12.44 6.54
N LEU A 60 -6.41 13.38 6.59
CA LEU A 60 -6.16 14.76 7.03
C LEU A 60 -5.91 14.90 8.54
N SER A 61 -6.22 13.89 9.37
CA SER A 61 -5.92 13.92 10.80
C SER A 61 -4.42 13.90 11.09
N ARG A 62 -3.61 13.49 10.10
CA ARG A 62 -2.15 13.36 10.18
C ARG A 62 -1.48 14.15 9.07
N PRO A 63 -1.32 15.49 9.20
CA PRO A 63 -0.90 16.37 8.10
C PRO A 63 0.47 16.00 7.48
N ARG A 64 1.40 15.48 8.28
CA ARG A 64 2.69 14.99 7.78
C ARG A 64 2.53 13.82 6.80
N TRP A 65 1.60 12.90 7.09
CA TRP A 65 1.32 11.77 6.21
C TRP A 65 0.44 12.19 5.04
N ALA A 66 -0.52 13.09 5.25
CA ALA A 66 -1.36 13.62 4.18
C ALA A 66 -0.53 14.22 3.03
N LEU A 67 0.52 14.99 3.33
CA LEU A 67 1.43 15.53 2.32
C LEU A 67 2.15 14.44 1.53
N GLU A 68 2.64 13.41 2.22
CA GLU A 68 3.31 12.26 1.60
C GLU A 68 2.35 11.43 0.74
N MET A 69 1.09 11.32 1.16
CA MET A 69 0.04 10.64 0.41
C MET A 69 -0.32 11.40 -0.85
N LEU A 70 -0.45 12.73 -0.77
CA LEU A 70 -0.69 13.61 -1.92
C LEU A 70 0.45 13.54 -2.96
N ASP A 71 1.70 13.50 -2.50
CA ASP A 71 2.86 13.37 -3.41
C ASP A 71 2.82 12.02 -4.15
N ARG A 72 2.42 10.94 -3.46
CA ARG A 72 2.42 9.57 -3.98
C ARG A 72 1.14 9.17 -4.72
N SER A 73 0.03 9.87 -4.51
CA SER A 73 -1.22 9.62 -5.22
C SER A 73 -1.13 10.02 -6.69
N HIS A 74 -0.17 10.88 -7.05
CA HIS A 74 0.03 11.37 -8.42
C HIS A 74 -1.29 11.83 -9.06
N SER A 75 -1.75 11.15 -10.12
CA SER A 75 -2.99 11.47 -10.84
C SER A 75 -4.20 10.60 -10.43
N ALA A 76 -4.11 9.85 -9.32
CA ALA A 76 -5.24 9.06 -8.84
C ALA A 76 -6.36 9.98 -8.29
N PRO A 77 -7.64 9.62 -8.47
CA PRO A 77 -8.75 10.36 -7.86
C PRO A 77 -8.63 10.34 -6.33
N LEU A 78 -8.64 11.52 -5.71
CA LEU A 78 -8.48 11.67 -4.26
C LEU A 78 -9.80 11.52 -3.52
N THR A 79 -9.75 10.86 -2.37
CA THR A 79 -10.83 10.80 -1.37
C THR A 79 -10.28 11.28 -0.02
N VAL A 80 -11.16 11.74 0.87
CA VAL A 80 -10.82 12.29 2.20
C VAL A 80 -11.70 11.62 3.24
#